data_AF-A0A3D4BE74-F1
#
_entry.id   AF-A0A3D4BE74-F1
#
_cell.length_a   1.000
_cell.length_b   1.000
_cell.length_c   1.000
_cell.angle_alpha   90.00
_cell.angle_beta   90.00
_cell.angle_gamma   90.00
#
_symmetry.space_group_name_H-M   'P 1'
#
loop_
_entity.id
_entity.type
_entity.pdbx_description
1 polymer ?
#
loop_
_entity_poly.entity_id
_entity_poly.type
_entity_poly.pdbx_seq_one_letter_code
_entity_poly.pdbx_strand_id
1 'polypeptide(L)' 'MSETPNFLIIMSDQHAPDTVGGLGHPVVITPSLDQLVATGITFRNAYCPYPMCTPSRAG' A
#
# COMPACT_ATOMS: atom_id res chain seq x y z
N MET A 1 -21.05 -13.56 -15.73
CA MET A 1 -19.99 -12.92 -14.92
C MET A 1 -20.47 -11.50 -14.64
N SER A 2 -20.20 -10.94 -13.46
CA SER A 2 -20.54 -9.53 -13.20
C SER A 2 -19.65 -8.65 -14.08
N GLU A 3 -20.24 -7.89 -15.00
CA GLU A 3 -19.53 -6.93 -15.86
C GLU A 3 -18.92 -5.77 -15.05
N THR A 4 -19.43 -5.54 -13.83
CA THR A 4 -18.89 -4.56 -12.90
C THR A 4 -17.72 -5.16 -12.12
N PRO A 5 -16.53 -4.53 -12.16
CA PRO A 5 -15.39 -4.97 -11.37
C PRO A 5 -15.65 -4.75 -9.87
N ASN A 6 -15.09 -5.63 -9.04
CA ASN A 6 -15.05 -5.43 -7.60
C ASN A 6 -13.87 -4.52 -7.24
N PHE A 7 -14.08 -3.61 -6.29
CA PHE A 7 -13.04 -2.74 -5.76
C PHE A 7 -12.71 -3.13 -4.32
N LEU A 8 -11.43 -3.38 -4.03
CA LEU A 8 -10.91 -3.68 -2.71
C LEU A 8 -9.85 -2.65 -2.33
N ILE A 9 -10.07 -1.92 -1.24
CA ILE A 9 -9.12 -0.96 -0.67
C ILE A 9 -8.54 -1.57 0.61
N ILE A 10 -7.23 -1.77 0.64
CA ILE A 10 -6.50 -2.24 1.82
C ILE A 10 -5.66 -1.07 2.35
N MET A 11 -5.88 -0.69 3.61
CA MET A 11 -5.15 0.40 4.27
C MET A 11 -4.53 -0.12 5.57
N SER A 12 -3.20 -0.23 5.59
CA SER A 12 -2.42 -0.54 6.79
C SER A 12 -2.23 0.70 7.67
N ASP A 13 -2.23 0.53 9.00
CA ASP A 13 -2.00 1.62 9.94
C ASP A 13 -0.50 1.82 10.21
N GLN A 14 -0.07 3.08 10.32
CA GLN A 14 1.31 3.49 10.62
C GLN A 14 2.41 2.79 9.79
N HIS A 15 2.08 2.37 8.56
CA HIS A 15 3.01 1.67 7.68
C HIS A 15 4.00 2.65 7.05
N ALA A 16 5.28 2.51 7.39
CA ALA A 16 6.34 3.32 6.80
C ALA A 16 6.56 2.97 5.31
N PRO A 17 6.88 3.95 4.45
CA PRO A 17 7.01 3.71 3.00
C PRO A 17 8.17 2.79 2.62
N ASP A 18 9.16 2.63 3.49
CA ASP A 18 10.36 1.83 3.28
C ASP A 18 10.24 0.40 3.84
N THR A 19 9.14 0.00 4.46
CA THR A 19 8.98 -1.33 5.08
C THR A 19 8.27 -2.35 4.18
N VAL A 20 8.49 -2.29 2.88
CA VAL A 20 8.03 -3.31 1.91
C VAL A 20 9.25 -3.99 1.29
N GLY A 21 9.36 -5.31 1.47
CA GLY A 21 10.47 -6.12 0.96
C GLY A 21 10.66 -5.99 -0.55
N GLY A 22 9.56 -6.11 -1.30
CA GLY A 22 9.52 -5.92 -2.76
C GLY A 22 9.89 -4.52 -3.25
N LEU A 23 9.98 -3.53 -2.34
CA LEU A 23 10.47 -2.18 -2.65
C LEU A 23 11.94 -1.95 -2.26
N GLY A 24 12.62 -2.98 -1.75
CA GLY A 24 14.07 -2.98 -1.50
C GLY A 24 14.48 -3.00 -0.02
N HIS A 25 13.56 -3.21 0.92
CA HIS A 25 13.94 -3.33 2.33
C HIS A 25 14.76 -4.62 2.58
N PRO A 26 15.94 -4.55 3.22
CA PRO A 26 16.88 -5.69 3.26
C PRO A 26 16.46 -6.85 4.18
N VAL A 27 15.53 -6.61 5.11
CA VAL A 27 15.17 -7.56 6.19
C VAL A 27 13.67 -7.86 6.26
N VAL A 28 12.82 -7.01 5.68
CA VAL A 28 11.37 -7.10 5.90
C VAL A 28 10.79 -8.10 4.92
N ILE A 29 9.99 -9.03 5.44
CA ILE A 29 9.42 -10.16 4.69
C ILE A 29 7.94 -9.85 4.44
N THR A 30 7.58 -9.52 3.19
CA THR A 30 6.22 -9.12 2.81
C THR A 30 5.71 -9.86 1.56
N PRO A 31 5.73 -11.20 1.52
CA PRO A 31 5.54 -11.98 0.29
C PRO A 31 4.26 -11.64 -0.48
N SER A 32 3.15 -11.37 0.22
CA SER A 32 1.89 -10.97 -0.43
C SER A 32 1.94 -9.57 -1.04
N LEU A 33 2.61 -8.61 -0.39
CA LEU A 33 2.81 -7.27 -0.98
C LEU A 33 3.82 -7.33 -2.12
N ASP A 34 4.85 -8.16 -2.00
CA ASP A 34 5.87 -8.33 -3.04
C ASP A 34 5.25 -8.88 -4.34
N GLN A 35 4.28 -9.79 -4.21
CA GLN A 35 3.46 -10.24 -5.36
C GLN A 35 2.64 -9.09 -5.97
N LEU A 36 2.03 -8.23 -5.16
CA LEU A 36 1.30 -7.05 -5.66
C LEU A 36 2.23 -6.04 -6.36
N VAL A 37 3.44 -5.85 -5.83
CA VAL A 37 4.46 -5.01 -6.47
C VAL A 37 4.87 -5.57 -7.83
N ALA A 38 5.04 -6.90 -7.95
CA ALA A 38 5.46 -7.56 -9.19
C ALA A 38 4.35 -7.62 -10.26
N THR A 39 3.08 -7.62 -9.86
CA THR A 39 1.93 -7.82 -10.76
C THR A 39 1.10 -6.56 -10.99
N GLY A 40 1.39 -5.48 -10.26
CA GLY A 40 0.61 -4.24 -10.25
C GLY A 40 1.44 -3.01 -10.57
N ILE A 41 0.95 -1.87 -10.12
CA ILE A 41 1.60 -0.56 -10.26
C ILE A 41 1.95 -0.04 -8.87
N THR A 42 3.20 0.40 -8.69
CA THR A 42 3.68 1.03 -7.47
C THR A 42 3.86 2.53 -7.67
N PHE A 43 3.26 3.33 -6.79
CA PHE A 43 3.51 4.76 -6.71
C PHE A 43 4.62 5.04 -5.69
N ARG A 44 5.84 5.37 -6.15
CA ARG A 44 6.98 5.67 -5.26
C ARG A 44 6.88 7.02 -4.53
N ASN A 45 5.99 7.89 -5.01
CA ASN A 45 5.78 9.25 -4.50
C ASN A 45 4.31 9.44 -4.09
N ALA A 46 3.81 8.57 -3.20
CA ALA A 46 2.48 8.68 -2.60
C ALA A 46 2.58 9.34 -1.22
N TYR A 47 1.80 10.39 -0.97
CA TYR A 47 1.87 11.17 0.27
C TYR A 47 0.56 11.13 1.04
N CYS A 48 0.67 10.99 2.36
CA CYS A 48 -0.47 11.15 3.26
C CYS A 48 -0.75 12.65 3.45
N PRO A 49 -1.99 13.13 3.30
CA PRO A 49 -2.31 14.55 3.42
C PRO A 49 -2.13 15.10 4.86
N TYR A 50 -2.20 14.23 5.87
CA TYR A 50 -2.07 14.62 7.27
C TYR A 50 -1.24 13.59 8.07
N PRO A 51 -0.39 14.02 9.01
CA PRO A 51 0.43 13.11 9.81
C PRO A 51 -0.33 12.45 10.98
N MET A 52 -1.66 12.51 10.99
CA MET A 52 -2.53 12.00 12.07
C MET A 52 -3.62 11.11 11.49
N CYS A 53 -3.96 10.02 12.20
CA CYS A 53 -4.86 8.97 11.74
C CYS A 53 -6.24 9.49 11.30
N THR A 54 -6.94 10.22 12.16
CA THR A 54 -8.31 10.70 11.88
C THR A 54 -8.36 11.63 10.66
N PRO A 55 -7.59 12.74 10.59
CA PRO A 55 -7.66 13.61 9.43
C PRO A 55 -7.09 12.96 8.15
N SER A 56 -6.12 12.05 8.27
CA SER A 56 -5.61 11.26 7.13
C SER A 56 -6.69 10.41 6.46
N ARG A 57 -7.58 9.81 7.25
CA ARG A 57 -8.63 8.90 6.77
C ARG A 57 -9.94 9.59 6.41
N ALA A 58 -10.15 10.81 6.91
CA ALA A 58 -11.37 11.58 6.66
C ALA A 58 -11.33 12.37 5.33
N GLY A 59 -10.14 12.57 4.76
CA GLY A 59 -9.93 13.28 3.50
C GLY A 59 -10.37 12.49 2.26
#